data_AF-A0A3R7GZ18-F1
#
_entry.id   AF-A0A3R7GZ18-F1
#
_cell.length_a   1.000
_cell.length_b   1.000
_cell.length_c   1.000
_cell.angle_alpha   90.00
_cell.angle_beta   90.00
_cell.angle_gamma   90.00
#
_symmetry.space_group_name_H-M   'P 1'
#
loop_
_entity.id
_entity.type
_entity.pdbx_description
1 polymer ?
#
loop_
_entity_poly.entity_id
_entity_poly.type
_entity_poly.pdbx_seq_one_letter_code
_entity_poly.pdbx_strand_id
1 'polypeptide(L)'
;MQLKTRIAACLAALCGTIGAAQAHNLWLLPSSTVLSKSEWVTVDAAVSNDLFFFNHVPLNIERLAVTAPDGSAVALENVHRGKLRSVFDLNLARPGTYQIALVNSGLNASYKDASGQARRWRGMPEKFAAEVPANAQDLKVTQSQGRVETFITVGKPSAVQATGQGLELVPVTHPNDLVKGEQATFAFHIDGRPAQGVEVVLLAGGTRYRDAKDEIKAVTDAQGRFSVTFPSAGMYWMEAQAQDGKTSMPQAKVRRLSYAGTFEVLP
;
A
#
# COMPACT_ATOMS: atom_id res chain seq x y z
N MET A 1 23.51 47.56 29.57
CA MET A 1 22.75 47.32 28.33
C MET A 1 23.61 46.46 27.43
N GLN A 2 23.33 45.15 27.27
CA GLN A 2 23.60 44.35 26.06
C GLN A 2 22.85 43.01 26.20
N LEU A 3 21.73 42.92 25.48
CA LEU A 3 20.81 41.80 25.41
C LEU A 3 21.45 40.70 24.55
N LYS A 4 21.63 39.49 25.09
CA LYS A 4 22.09 38.33 24.32
C LYS A 4 20.90 37.64 23.68
N THR A 5 20.60 37.99 22.43
CA THR A 5 19.55 37.37 21.62
C THR A 5 20.02 35.99 21.15
N ARG A 6 19.37 34.92 21.64
CA ARG A 6 19.54 33.56 21.11
C ARG A 6 18.65 33.42 19.88
N ILE A 7 19.25 33.34 18.69
CA ILE A 7 18.54 33.01 17.45
C ILE A 7 18.41 31.48 17.38
N ALA A 8 17.19 30.98 17.56
CA ALA A 8 16.84 29.60 17.25
C ALA A 8 16.69 29.47 15.72
N ALA A 9 17.52 28.63 15.10
CA ALA A 9 17.41 28.30 13.69
C ALA A 9 16.28 27.27 13.50
N CYS A 10 15.14 27.71 12.95
CA CYS A 10 14.11 26.82 12.45
C CYS A 10 14.59 26.16 11.14
N LEU A 11 14.84 24.85 11.17
CA LEU A 11 14.95 24.04 9.95
C LEU A 11 13.55 23.93 9.33
N ALA A 12 13.27 24.71 8.28
CA ALA A 12 12.12 24.48 7.43
C ALA A 12 12.39 23.22 6.59
N ALA A 13 11.72 22.11 6.94
CA ALA A 13 11.67 20.93 6.10
C ALA A 13 10.97 21.30 4.79
N LEU A 14 11.72 21.26 3.69
CA LEU A 14 11.21 21.49 2.36
C LEU A 14 10.33 20.28 1.97
N CYS A 15 9.04 20.32 2.30
CA CYS A 15 8.07 19.39 1.74
C CYS A 15 8.01 19.63 0.23
N GLY A 16 8.70 18.78 -0.52
CA GLY A 16 8.59 18.76 -1.97
C GLY A 16 7.14 18.49 -2.34
N THR A 17 6.54 19.43 -3.06
CA THR A 17 5.24 19.24 -3.68
C THR A 17 5.35 18.06 -4.64
N ILE A 18 4.74 16.93 -4.25
CA ILE A 18 4.51 15.82 -5.17
C ILE A 18 3.49 16.35 -6.17
N GLY A 19 3.98 16.85 -7.32
CA GLY A 19 3.11 17.17 -8.45
C GLY A 19 2.23 15.96 -8.75
N ALA A 20 0.98 16.21 -9.14
CA ALA A 20 -0.03 15.20 -9.44
C ALA A 20 0.50 14.16 -10.44
N ALA A 21 1.20 13.16 -9.92
CA ALA A 21 1.58 12.00 -10.66
C ALA A 21 0.27 11.31 -11.02
N GLN A 22 0.10 10.99 -12.29
CA GLN A 22 -0.85 9.96 -12.73
C GLN A 22 -0.42 8.66 -12.05
N ALA A 23 -0.84 8.48 -10.80
CA ALA A 23 -0.56 7.30 -10.01
C ALA A 23 -1.54 6.23 -10.50
N HIS A 24 -0.96 5.17 -11.04
CA HIS A 24 -1.69 3.94 -11.27
C HIS A 24 -2.15 3.40 -9.92
N ASN A 25 -3.46 3.26 -9.73
CA ASN A 25 -4.04 2.75 -8.50
C ASN A 25 -4.01 1.23 -8.53
N LEU A 26 -3.26 0.62 -7.61
CA LEU A 26 -3.25 -0.83 -7.42
C LEU A 26 -4.31 -1.18 -6.37
N TRP A 27 -5.14 -2.17 -6.63
CA TRP A 27 -6.21 -2.54 -5.71
C TRP A 27 -6.58 -4.02 -5.79
N LEU A 28 -7.15 -4.49 -4.68
CA LEU A 28 -7.80 -5.78 -4.51
C LEU A 28 -9.25 -5.47 -4.11
N LEU A 29 -10.22 -5.98 -4.87
CA LEU A 29 -11.63 -5.70 -4.65
C LEU A 29 -12.38 -7.02 -4.44
N PRO A 30 -12.68 -7.39 -3.18
CA PRO A 30 -13.53 -8.53 -2.87
C PRO A 30 -14.98 -8.30 -3.29
N SER A 31 -15.69 -9.38 -3.66
CA SER A 31 -17.14 -9.34 -3.91
C SER A 31 -17.98 -9.14 -2.64
N SER A 32 -17.39 -9.36 -1.47
CA SER A 32 -17.91 -9.05 -0.15
C SER A 32 -16.76 -8.89 0.84
N THR A 33 -16.90 -7.98 1.81
CA THR A 33 -15.90 -7.80 2.88
C THR A 33 -16.39 -8.29 4.25
N VAL A 34 -17.69 -8.58 4.40
CA VAL A 34 -18.31 -9.13 5.62
C VAL A 34 -19.29 -10.24 5.25
N LEU A 35 -19.08 -11.43 5.81
CA LEU A 35 -19.92 -12.61 5.63
C LEU A 35 -20.47 -13.07 6.97
N SER A 36 -21.73 -13.51 7.01
CA SER A 36 -22.35 -14.03 8.25
C SER A 36 -21.95 -15.48 8.57
N LYS A 37 -21.47 -16.21 7.56
CA LYS A 37 -21.07 -17.61 7.62
C LYS A 37 -19.98 -17.88 6.59
N SER A 38 -19.36 -19.06 6.66
CA SER A 38 -18.40 -19.51 5.66
C SER A 38 -19.02 -19.52 4.27
N GLU A 39 -18.33 -18.90 3.32
CA GLU A 39 -18.80 -18.72 1.96
C GLU A 39 -17.59 -18.49 1.03
N TRP A 40 -17.85 -18.56 -0.27
CA TRP A 40 -16.91 -18.18 -1.30
C TRP A 40 -16.91 -16.67 -1.52
N VAL A 41 -15.72 -16.11 -1.74
CA VAL A 41 -15.55 -14.72 -2.18
C VAL A 41 -14.67 -14.71 -3.42
N THR A 42 -15.08 -13.96 -4.43
CA THR A 42 -14.25 -13.65 -5.60
C THR A 42 -13.52 -12.34 -5.35
N VAL A 43 -12.24 -12.26 -5.72
CA VAL A 43 -11.43 -11.05 -5.57
C VAL A 43 -10.89 -10.63 -6.94
N ASP A 44 -11.22 -9.40 -7.33
CA ASP A 44 -10.65 -8.75 -8.50
C ASP A 44 -9.36 -8.00 -8.13
N ALA A 45 -8.30 -8.16 -8.94
CA ALA A 45 -7.00 -7.56 -8.73
C ALA A 45 -6.54 -6.82 -9.99
N ALA A 46 -6.43 -5.50 -9.91
CA ALA A 46 -6.11 -4.69 -11.07
C ALA A 46 -5.28 -3.45 -10.73
N VAL A 47 -4.70 -2.90 -11.78
CA VAL A 47 -4.09 -1.58 -11.80
C VAL A 47 -4.99 -0.72 -12.68
N SER A 48 -5.35 0.49 -12.22
CA SER A 48 -6.26 1.37 -12.96
C SER A 48 -5.93 2.85 -12.82
N ASN A 49 -6.39 3.63 -13.79
CA ASN A 49 -6.36 5.10 -13.69
C ASN A 49 -7.64 5.62 -13.00
N ASP A 50 -8.77 4.96 -13.24
CA ASP A 50 -10.05 5.21 -12.58
C ASP A 50 -10.25 4.18 -11.48
N LEU A 51 -10.56 4.61 -10.26
CA LEU A 51 -10.59 3.70 -9.12
C LEU A 51 -11.70 2.64 -9.28
N PHE A 52 -11.33 1.37 -9.06
CA PHE A 52 -12.17 0.18 -9.25
C PHE A 52 -12.73 -0.01 -10.67
N PHE A 53 -12.02 0.48 -11.68
CA PHE A 53 -12.37 0.27 -13.09
C PHE A 53 -11.26 -0.43 -13.86
N PHE A 54 -11.59 -1.43 -14.65
CA PHE A 54 -10.61 -2.23 -15.39
C PHE A 54 -10.15 -1.52 -16.69
N ASN A 55 -9.24 -0.55 -16.60
CA ASN A 55 -8.82 0.26 -17.76
C ASN A 55 -7.30 0.39 -17.99
N HIS A 56 -6.46 -0.33 -17.24
CA HIS A 56 -5.01 -0.29 -17.45
C HIS A 56 -4.39 -1.68 -17.65
N VAL A 57 -4.06 -2.41 -16.58
CA VAL A 57 -3.44 -3.75 -16.66
C VAL A 57 -3.84 -4.64 -15.47
N PRO A 58 -3.78 -5.98 -15.59
CA PRO A 58 -3.97 -6.86 -14.45
C PRO A 58 -2.87 -6.64 -13.41
N LEU A 59 -3.24 -6.70 -12.13
CA LEU A 59 -2.25 -6.77 -11.05
C LEU A 59 -1.58 -8.15 -11.09
N ASN A 60 -0.24 -8.20 -11.04
CA ASN A 60 0.46 -9.47 -10.91
C ASN A 60 0.32 -10.00 -9.47
N ILE A 61 -0.36 -11.13 -9.32
CA ILE A 61 -0.69 -11.76 -8.03
C ILE A 61 0.19 -12.96 -7.68
N GLU A 62 1.30 -13.20 -8.40
CA GLU A 62 2.23 -14.32 -8.11
C GLU A 62 2.79 -14.31 -6.68
N ARG A 63 2.85 -13.13 -6.04
CA ARG A 63 3.31 -12.95 -4.66
C ARG A 63 2.18 -12.63 -3.68
N LEU A 64 0.93 -12.80 -4.11
CA LEU A 64 -0.22 -12.59 -3.24
C LEU A 64 -0.32 -13.75 -2.25
N ALA A 65 -0.54 -13.41 -0.97
CA ALA A 65 -0.78 -14.36 0.10
C ALA A 65 -2.11 -14.03 0.78
N VAL A 66 -2.80 -15.08 1.22
CA VAL A 66 -4.01 -14.96 2.03
C VAL A 66 -3.77 -15.66 3.36
N THR A 67 -3.94 -14.91 4.44
CA THR A 67 -3.75 -15.38 5.82
C THR A 67 -5.10 -15.50 6.49
N ALA A 68 -5.40 -16.67 7.04
CA ALA A 68 -6.60 -16.98 7.79
C ALA A 68 -6.54 -16.39 9.22
N PRO A 69 -7.67 -16.36 9.95
CA PRO A 69 -7.74 -15.86 11.33
C PRO A 69 -6.81 -16.57 12.32
N ASP A 70 -6.46 -17.83 12.06
CA ASP A 70 -5.53 -18.63 12.86
C ASP A 70 -4.07 -18.53 12.39
N GLY A 71 -3.78 -17.68 11.39
CA GLY A 71 -2.46 -17.49 10.80
C GLY A 71 -2.11 -18.51 9.70
N SER A 72 -2.98 -19.48 9.41
CA SER A 72 -2.74 -20.44 8.33
C SER A 72 -2.90 -19.81 6.95
N ALA A 73 -2.20 -20.35 5.95
CA ALA A 73 -2.32 -19.89 4.57
C ALA A 73 -3.60 -20.43 3.92
N VAL A 74 -4.26 -19.60 3.11
CA VAL A 74 -5.41 -19.96 2.28
C VAL A 74 -4.99 -20.00 0.81
N ALA A 75 -5.31 -21.10 0.12
CA ALA A 75 -5.02 -21.23 -1.30
C ALA A 75 -5.97 -20.35 -2.13
N LEU A 76 -5.43 -19.77 -3.19
CA LEU A 76 -6.23 -19.10 -4.21
C LEU A 76 -6.80 -20.17 -5.14
N GLU A 77 -8.09 -20.12 -5.41
CA GLU A 77 -8.77 -21.03 -6.34
C GLU A 77 -9.22 -20.30 -7.61
N ASN A 78 -9.48 -21.04 -8.68
CA ASN A 78 -9.96 -20.51 -9.97
C ASN A 78 -9.18 -19.29 -10.50
N VAL A 79 -7.86 -19.28 -10.29
CA VAL A 79 -7.00 -18.15 -10.65
C VAL A 79 -7.02 -17.93 -12.17
N HIS A 80 -7.41 -16.74 -12.59
CA HIS A 80 -7.45 -16.34 -13.98
C HIS A 80 -6.82 -14.95 -14.18
N ARG A 81 -5.94 -14.84 -15.18
CA ARG A 81 -5.33 -13.57 -15.59
C ARG A 81 -5.80 -13.17 -16.98
N GLY A 82 -6.61 -12.12 -17.04
CA GLY A 82 -7.02 -11.49 -18.29
C GLY A 82 -6.10 -10.35 -18.70
N LYS A 83 -6.53 -9.56 -19.70
CA LYS A 83 -5.79 -8.37 -20.18
C LYS A 83 -5.89 -7.15 -19.28
N LEU A 84 -6.89 -7.08 -18.40
CA LEU A 84 -7.19 -5.90 -17.59
C LEU A 84 -7.33 -6.20 -16.08
N ARG A 85 -7.47 -7.47 -15.70
CA ARG A 85 -7.59 -7.90 -14.30
C ARG A 85 -7.08 -9.32 -14.12
N SER A 86 -6.56 -9.59 -12.93
CA SER A 86 -6.45 -10.93 -12.38
C SER A 86 -7.66 -11.15 -11.47
N VAL A 87 -8.19 -12.37 -11.44
CA VAL A 87 -9.31 -12.75 -10.58
C VAL A 87 -9.03 -14.12 -9.97
N PHE A 88 -9.50 -14.34 -8.76
CA PHE A 88 -9.39 -15.61 -8.05
C PHE A 88 -10.51 -15.71 -7.02
N ASP A 89 -10.79 -16.94 -6.59
CA ASP A 89 -11.77 -17.25 -5.56
C ASP A 89 -11.07 -17.69 -4.27
N LEU A 90 -11.74 -17.44 -3.14
CA LEU A 90 -11.33 -17.85 -1.81
C LEU A 90 -12.48 -18.57 -1.11
N ASN A 91 -12.21 -19.74 -0.56
CA ASN A 91 -13.13 -20.44 0.33
C ASN A 91 -12.86 -20.07 1.79
N LEU A 92 -13.69 -19.20 2.37
CA LEU A 92 -13.47 -18.66 3.72
C LEU A 92 -14.15 -19.52 4.78
N ALA A 93 -13.54 -20.68 5.05
CA ALA A 93 -14.12 -21.74 5.88
C ALA A 93 -14.10 -21.50 7.40
N ARG A 94 -13.41 -20.45 7.90
CA ARG A 94 -13.20 -20.21 9.34
C ARG A 94 -13.76 -18.84 9.74
N PRO A 95 -14.43 -18.72 10.91
CA PRO A 95 -14.79 -17.42 11.46
C PRO A 95 -13.56 -16.58 11.82
N GLY A 96 -13.65 -15.26 11.62
CA GLY A 96 -12.60 -14.29 11.87
C GLY A 96 -12.25 -13.46 10.64
N THR A 97 -11.18 -12.68 10.76
CA THR A 97 -10.68 -11.76 9.73
C THR A 97 -9.56 -12.41 8.93
N TYR A 98 -9.73 -12.46 7.61
CA TYR A 98 -8.72 -12.85 6.63
C TYR A 98 -7.99 -11.63 6.10
N GLN A 99 -6.67 -11.71 5.98
CA GLN A 99 -5.85 -10.69 5.34
C GLN A 99 -5.42 -11.19 3.96
N ILE A 100 -5.66 -10.38 2.93
CA ILE A 100 -5.25 -10.65 1.55
C ILE A 100 -4.20 -9.59 1.22
N ALA A 101 -2.94 -9.99 1.06
CA ALA A 101 -1.84 -9.06 0.87
C ALA A 101 -0.94 -9.47 -0.29
N LEU A 102 -0.66 -8.51 -1.17
CA LEU A 102 0.38 -8.58 -2.17
C LEU A 102 1.55 -7.70 -1.73
N VAL A 103 2.68 -8.33 -1.36
CA VAL A 103 3.90 -7.63 -0.96
C VAL A 103 4.94 -7.76 -2.07
N ASN A 104 5.35 -6.63 -2.60
CA ASN A 104 6.41 -6.52 -3.60
C ASN A 104 7.64 -5.84 -2.99
N SER A 105 8.82 -6.31 -3.34
CA SER A 105 10.09 -5.70 -2.93
C SER A 105 11.10 -5.88 -4.05
N GLY A 106 12.03 -4.95 -4.20
CA GLY A 106 13.09 -5.06 -5.19
C GLY A 106 13.90 -3.79 -5.34
N LEU A 107 14.78 -3.81 -6.33
CA LEU A 107 15.66 -2.71 -6.69
C LEU A 107 15.28 -2.14 -8.05
N ASN A 108 15.39 -0.83 -8.16
CA ASN A 108 15.34 -0.09 -9.40
C ASN A 108 16.69 0.60 -9.59
N ALA A 109 17.32 0.39 -10.74
CA ALA A 109 18.57 1.03 -11.09
C ALA A 109 18.49 1.76 -12.43
N SER A 110 19.20 2.89 -12.53
CA SER A 110 19.49 3.58 -13.79
C SER A 110 20.97 3.86 -13.86
N TYR A 111 21.58 3.64 -15.02
CA TYR A 111 23.01 3.83 -15.24
C TYR A 111 23.31 4.08 -16.72
N LYS A 112 24.55 4.45 -17.05
CA LYS A 112 25.09 4.40 -18.41
C LYS A 112 26.01 3.21 -18.56
N ASP A 113 25.84 2.46 -19.65
CA ASP A 113 26.75 1.37 -19.99
C ASP A 113 28.09 1.88 -20.56
N ALA A 114 28.96 0.96 -20.96
CA ALA A 114 30.29 1.30 -21.47
C ALA A 114 30.28 2.15 -22.76
N SER A 115 29.19 2.13 -23.54
CA SER A 115 29.04 2.99 -24.72
C SER A 115 28.39 4.34 -24.38
N GLY A 116 28.09 4.60 -23.10
CA GLY A 116 27.43 5.81 -22.62
C GLY A 116 25.91 5.79 -22.77
N GLN A 117 25.31 4.66 -23.19
CA GLN A 117 23.87 4.56 -23.39
C GLN A 117 23.15 4.38 -22.06
N ALA A 118 22.07 5.14 -21.86
CA ALA A 118 21.25 5.03 -20.66
C ALA A 118 20.53 3.68 -20.60
N ARG A 119 20.68 3.00 -19.47
CA ARG A 119 20.03 1.73 -19.14
C ARG A 119 19.20 1.86 -17.88
N ARG A 120 18.14 1.06 -17.82
CA ARG A 120 17.32 0.84 -16.62
C ARG A 120 17.33 -0.64 -16.31
N TRP A 121 17.33 -0.96 -15.03
CA TRP A 121 17.28 -2.32 -14.55
C TRP A 121 16.31 -2.41 -13.36
N ARG A 122 15.57 -3.51 -13.29
CA ARG A 122 14.74 -3.84 -12.14
C ARG A 122 14.94 -5.31 -11.80
N GLY A 123 15.10 -5.61 -10.52
CA GLY A 123 15.27 -6.99 -10.08
C GLY A 123 15.40 -7.10 -8.57
N MET A 124 15.65 -8.32 -8.10
CA MET A 124 15.92 -8.57 -6.69
C MET A 124 17.40 -8.28 -6.37
N PRO A 125 17.75 -7.95 -5.11
CA PRO A 125 19.13 -7.69 -4.70
C PRO A 125 20.14 -8.75 -5.15
N GLU A 126 19.76 -10.02 -5.13
CA GLU A 126 20.63 -11.16 -5.44
C GLU A 126 21.07 -11.18 -6.91
N LYS A 127 20.27 -10.59 -7.81
CA LYS A 127 20.56 -10.52 -9.24
C LYS A 127 21.39 -9.30 -9.63
N PHE A 128 21.54 -8.34 -8.72
CA PHE A 128 22.11 -7.02 -9.03
C PHE A 128 23.54 -7.12 -9.58
N ALA A 129 24.43 -7.83 -8.88
CA ALA A 129 25.84 -7.92 -9.25
C ALA A 129 26.08 -8.68 -10.57
N ALA A 130 25.19 -9.60 -10.93
CA ALA A 130 25.28 -10.38 -12.16
C ALA A 130 24.75 -9.61 -13.39
N GLU A 131 23.75 -8.75 -13.20
CA GLU A 131 23.02 -8.11 -14.30
C GLU A 131 23.34 -6.62 -14.48
N VAL A 132 23.94 -5.96 -13.48
CA VAL A 132 24.38 -4.57 -13.55
C VAL A 132 25.92 -4.53 -13.67
N PRO A 133 26.47 -3.94 -14.75
CA PRO A 133 27.92 -3.87 -14.94
C PRO A 133 28.63 -3.17 -13.78
N ALA A 134 29.77 -3.73 -13.32
CA ALA A 134 30.56 -3.16 -12.24
C ALA A 134 31.14 -1.77 -12.58
N ASN A 135 31.36 -1.48 -13.87
CA ASN A 135 31.82 -0.21 -14.39
C ASN A 135 30.69 0.70 -14.90
N ALA A 136 29.44 0.44 -14.48
CA ALA A 136 28.30 1.28 -14.81
C ALA A 136 28.53 2.73 -14.33
N GLN A 137 28.40 3.68 -15.25
CA GLN A 137 28.55 5.10 -14.94
C GLN A 137 27.22 5.71 -14.49
N ASP A 138 27.27 6.77 -13.69
CA ASP A 138 26.08 7.46 -13.17
C ASP A 138 25.06 6.54 -12.49
N LEU A 139 25.53 5.47 -11.85
CA LEU A 139 24.67 4.45 -11.23
C LEU A 139 23.84 5.06 -10.10
N LYS A 140 22.53 5.03 -10.26
CA LYS A 140 21.54 5.37 -9.22
C LYS A 140 20.71 4.14 -8.93
N VAL A 141 20.67 3.76 -7.65
CA VAL A 141 19.88 2.60 -7.18
C VAL A 141 18.92 3.05 -6.10
N THR A 142 17.68 2.60 -6.21
CA THR A 142 16.62 2.79 -5.22
C THR A 142 16.02 1.44 -4.89
N GLN A 143 15.81 1.17 -3.61
CA GLN A 143 15.02 0.03 -3.18
C GLN A 143 13.56 0.44 -3.09
N SER A 144 12.65 -0.47 -3.42
CA SER A 144 11.22 -0.26 -3.29
C SER A 144 10.60 -1.44 -2.57
N GLN A 145 9.68 -1.17 -1.65
CA GLN A 145 8.84 -2.16 -1.01
C GLN A 145 7.41 -1.63 -0.98
N GLY A 146 6.48 -2.40 -1.53
CA GLY A 146 5.08 -2.02 -1.66
C GLY A 146 4.17 -3.10 -1.12
N ARG A 147 3.07 -2.67 -0.50
CA ARG A 147 1.99 -3.53 -0.02
C ARG A 147 0.67 -3.10 -0.64
N VAL A 148 -0.07 -4.06 -1.20
CA VAL A 148 -1.47 -3.89 -1.59
C VAL A 148 -2.28 -4.88 -0.77
N GLU A 149 -3.28 -4.42 -0.02
CA GLU A 149 -4.05 -5.33 0.83
C GLU A 149 -5.55 -4.98 0.94
N THR A 150 -6.30 -5.97 1.38
CA THR A 150 -7.70 -5.86 1.79
C THR A 150 -8.02 -6.94 2.82
N PHE A 151 -9.17 -6.82 3.47
CA PHE A 151 -9.59 -7.66 4.58
C PHE A 151 -11.02 -8.15 4.35
N ILE A 152 -11.28 -9.40 4.75
CA ILE A 152 -12.62 -9.99 4.72
C ILE A 152 -12.89 -10.63 6.07
N THR A 153 -14.01 -10.31 6.70
CA THR A 153 -14.43 -10.91 7.97
C THR A 153 -15.56 -11.92 7.76
N VAL A 154 -15.42 -13.10 8.35
CA VAL A 154 -16.50 -14.09 8.48
C VAL A 154 -16.98 -14.12 9.94
N GLY A 155 -18.23 -13.74 10.18
CA GLY A 155 -18.81 -13.70 11.52
C GLY A 155 -18.15 -12.64 12.40
N LYS A 156 -17.61 -13.05 13.56
CA LYS A 156 -17.01 -12.13 14.52
C LYS A 156 -15.59 -11.74 14.07
N PRO A 157 -15.23 -10.45 14.03
CA PRO A 157 -13.87 -10.00 13.72
C PRO A 157 -12.81 -10.61 14.64
N SER A 158 -11.64 -10.92 14.08
CA SER A 158 -10.43 -11.28 14.83
C SER A 158 -9.34 -10.24 14.64
N ALA A 159 -8.31 -10.26 15.49
CA ALA A 159 -7.18 -9.36 15.33
C ALA A 159 -6.42 -9.65 14.02
N VAL A 160 -6.05 -8.59 13.31
CA VAL A 160 -5.13 -8.64 12.17
C VAL A 160 -3.71 -8.43 12.67
N GLN A 161 -2.79 -9.34 12.34
CA GLN A 161 -1.40 -9.26 12.77
C GLN A 161 -0.53 -8.60 11.70
N ALA A 162 0.23 -7.58 12.09
CA ALA A 162 1.26 -7.02 11.23
C ALA A 162 2.48 -7.97 11.13
N THR A 163 3.13 -7.98 9.98
CA THR A 163 4.34 -8.79 9.71
C THR A 163 5.60 -8.15 10.32
N GLY A 164 5.55 -6.87 10.66
CA GLY A 164 6.68 -6.08 11.12
C GLY A 164 7.65 -5.70 9.99
N GLN A 165 7.21 -5.69 8.72
CA GLN A 165 8.06 -5.45 7.56
C GLN A 165 7.48 -4.42 6.59
N GLY A 166 8.31 -3.42 6.27
CA GLY A 166 7.94 -2.33 5.38
C GLY A 166 6.86 -1.44 5.99
N LEU A 167 6.13 -0.72 5.15
CA LEU A 167 4.99 0.10 5.55
C LEU A 167 3.73 -0.77 5.69
N GLU A 168 3.14 -0.76 6.88
CA GLU A 168 1.99 -1.60 7.25
C GLU A 168 0.90 -0.77 7.91
N LEU A 169 -0.35 -1.01 7.51
CA LEU A 169 -1.49 -0.56 8.29
C LEU A 169 -1.61 -1.45 9.54
N VAL A 170 -1.70 -0.82 10.71
CA VAL A 170 -2.03 -1.44 11.98
C VAL A 170 -3.38 -0.87 12.40
N PRO A 171 -4.49 -1.59 12.17
CA PRO A 171 -5.82 -1.07 12.46
C PRO A 171 -6.03 -0.83 13.95
N VAL A 172 -6.48 0.37 14.32
CA VAL A 172 -6.98 0.67 15.67
C VAL A 172 -8.50 0.42 15.69
N THR A 173 -9.21 0.97 14.71
CA THR A 173 -10.55 0.53 14.30
C THR A 173 -10.41 -0.65 13.33
N HIS A 174 -11.24 -1.68 13.49
CA HIS A 174 -11.17 -2.88 12.65
C HIS A 174 -11.47 -2.54 11.17
N PRO A 175 -10.71 -3.06 10.18
CA PRO A 175 -10.81 -2.64 8.78
C PRO A 175 -12.14 -3.00 8.08
N ASN A 176 -12.89 -3.95 8.63
CA ASN A 176 -14.26 -4.30 8.19
C ASN A 176 -15.35 -3.83 9.16
N ASP A 177 -15.04 -2.87 10.03
CA ASP A 177 -15.98 -2.26 10.98
C ASP A 177 -15.95 -0.73 10.80
N LEU A 178 -16.25 -0.30 9.58
CA LEU A 178 -16.24 1.11 9.19
C LEU A 178 -17.67 1.52 8.86
N VAL A 179 -18.15 2.58 9.50
CA VAL A 179 -19.51 3.11 9.31
C VAL A 179 -19.43 4.58 8.93
N LYS A 180 -20.24 4.99 7.96
CA LYS A 180 -20.37 6.38 7.54
C LYS A 180 -20.72 7.27 8.75
N GLY A 181 -20.05 8.41 8.86
CA GLY A 181 -20.30 9.39 9.93
C GLY A 181 -19.66 9.03 11.28
N GLU A 182 -19.18 7.80 11.46
CA GLU A 182 -18.39 7.42 12.63
C GLU A 182 -16.90 7.68 12.39
N GLN A 183 -16.17 7.98 13.46
CA GLN A 183 -14.73 8.18 13.38
C GLN A 183 -14.01 6.83 13.44
N ALA A 184 -13.24 6.52 12.39
CA ALA A 184 -12.31 5.41 12.36
C ALA A 184 -10.88 5.91 12.62
N THR A 185 -10.10 5.14 13.38
CA THR A 185 -8.68 5.41 13.62
C THR A 185 -7.84 4.29 13.06
N PHE A 186 -6.74 4.67 12.42
CA PHE A 186 -5.77 3.75 11.85
C PHE A 186 -4.37 4.14 12.34
N ALA A 187 -3.42 3.22 12.23
CA ALA A 187 -2.01 3.53 12.39
C ALA A 187 -1.19 2.97 11.23
N PHE A 188 -0.10 3.64 10.88
CA PHE A 188 0.93 3.10 10.02
C PHE A 188 2.19 2.82 10.82
N HIS A 189 2.76 1.64 10.60
CA HIS A 189 4.06 1.26 11.12
C HIS A 189 5.05 1.06 9.96
N ILE A 190 6.33 1.40 10.19
CA ILE A 190 7.46 1.02 9.33
C ILE A 190 8.35 0.06 10.10
N ASP A 191 8.49 -1.15 9.59
CA ASP A 191 9.27 -2.23 10.20
C ASP A 191 8.88 -2.45 11.68
N GLY A 192 7.57 -2.52 11.95
CA GLY A 192 7.01 -2.76 13.28
C GLY A 192 7.02 -1.56 14.24
N ARG A 193 7.47 -0.36 13.81
CA ARG A 193 7.50 0.84 14.64
C ARG A 193 6.53 1.91 14.11
N PRO A 194 5.88 2.71 14.99
CA PRO A 194 5.07 3.85 14.58
C PRO A 194 5.74 4.74 13.53
N ALA A 195 5.02 5.03 12.45
CA ALA A 195 5.50 5.85 11.34
C ALA A 195 4.83 7.23 11.37
N GLN A 196 5.53 8.22 11.93
CA GLN A 196 5.08 9.61 12.01
C GLN A 196 5.25 10.33 10.66
N GLY A 197 4.34 11.26 10.35
CA GLY A 197 4.46 12.16 9.20
C GLY A 197 4.19 11.49 7.85
N VAL A 198 3.56 10.32 7.84
CA VAL A 198 3.14 9.63 6.63
C VAL A 198 1.90 10.33 6.09
N GLU A 199 1.98 10.83 4.86
CA GLU A 199 0.83 11.36 4.14
C GLU A 199 -0.07 10.19 3.70
N VAL A 200 -1.36 10.33 4.00
CA VAL A 200 -2.40 9.37 3.67
C VAL A 200 -3.45 10.05 2.80
N VAL A 201 -3.80 9.39 1.71
CA VAL A 201 -4.89 9.83 0.82
C VAL A 201 -5.94 8.72 0.77
N LEU A 202 -7.20 9.08 0.99
CA LEU A 202 -8.33 8.18 0.78
C LEU A 202 -9.24 8.71 -0.33
N LEU A 203 -9.73 7.80 -1.17
CA LEU A 203 -10.61 8.07 -2.29
C LEU A 203 -11.81 7.13 -2.23
N ALA A 204 -13.02 7.68 -2.31
CA ALA A 204 -14.21 6.86 -2.54
C ALA A 204 -14.17 6.28 -3.97
N GLY A 205 -14.58 5.01 -4.12
CA GLY A 205 -14.75 4.34 -5.41
C GLY A 205 -15.70 5.08 -6.34
N GLY A 206 -15.70 4.73 -7.64
CA GLY A 206 -16.59 5.37 -8.62
C GLY A 206 -16.15 6.77 -9.03
N THR A 207 -14.86 7.10 -8.89
CA THR A 207 -14.28 8.40 -9.27
C THR A 207 -14.59 8.80 -10.72
N ARG A 208 -14.78 7.83 -11.61
CA ARG A 208 -15.14 8.03 -13.02
C ARG A 208 -16.47 8.78 -13.22
N TYR A 209 -17.38 8.69 -12.26
CA TYR A 209 -18.75 9.22 -12.39
C TYR A 209 -18.95 10.51 -11.59
N ARG A 210 -17.88 11.12 -11.05
CA ARG A 210 -17.95 12.36 -10.28
C ARG A 210 -17.12 13.46 -10.94
N ASP A 211 -17.59 14.69 -10.79
CA ASP A 211 -16.86 15.88 -11.23
C ASP A 211 -15.61 16.15 -10.36
N ALA A 212 -15.62 15.67 -9.11
CA ALA A 212 -14.52 15.77 -8.17
C ALA A 212 -14.15 14.39 -7.58
N LYS A 213 -12.87 14.23 -7.24
CA LYS A 213 -12.37 13.00 -6.60
C LYS A 213 -12.76 12.89 -5.13
N ASP A 214 -12.94 14.04 -4.47
CA ASP A 214 -13.23 14.18 -3.05
C ASP A 214 -12.21 13.44 -2.16
N GLU A 215 -10.93 13.76 -2.38
CA GLU A 215 -9.83 13.14 -1.64
C GLU A 215 -9.87 13.55 -0.16
N ILE A 216 -9.80 12.57 0.73
CA ILE A 216 -9.55 12.79 2.15
C ILE A 216 -8.05 12.70 2.37
N LYS A 217 -7.45 13.74 2.95
CA LYS A 217 -6.02 13.78 3.26
C LYS A 217 -5.81 13.78 4.76
N ALA A 218 -4.88 12.95 5.23
CA ALA A 218 -4.46 12.89 6.61
C ALA A 218 -2.94 12.74 6.70
N VAL A 219 -2.39 13.04 7.87
CA VAL A 219 -0.97 12.83 8.17
C VAL A 219 -0.88 12.11 9.50
N THR A 220 -0.02 11.11 9.60
CA THR A 220 0.13 10.34 10.84
C THR A 220 0.83 11.14 11.94
N ASP A 221 0.35 11.00 13.18
CA ASP A 221 0.92 11.60 14.38
C ASP A 221 2.18 10.87 14.88
N ALA A 222 2.70 11.27 16.06
CA ALA A 222 3.89 10.66 16.67
C ALA A 222 3.72 9.18 17.04
N GLN A 223 2.48 8.71 17.17
CA GLN A 223 2.12 7.31 17.40
C GLN A 223 1.82 6.59 16.07
N GLY A 224 2.07 7.25 14.93
CA GLY A 224 1.79 6.72 13.61
C GLY A 224 0.30 6.70 13.28
N ARG A 225 -0.55 7.36 14.06
CA ARG A 225 -2.01 7.29 13.94
C ARG A 225 -2.59 8.42 13.10
N PHE A 226 -3.70 8.14 12.46
CA PHE A 226 -4.58 9.15 11.88
C PHE A 226 -6.05 8.72 12.07
N SER A 227 -6.94 9.69 12.08
CA SER A 227 -8.39 9.44 12.18
C SER A 227 -9.12 10.05 11.00
N VAL A 228 -10.19 9.39 10.58
CA VAL A 228 -11.05 9.82 9.48
C VAL A 228 -12.50 9.57 9.84
N THR A 229 -13.37 10.49 9.46
CA THR A 229 -14.82 10.28 9.47
C THR A 229 -15.28 10.18 8.02
N PHE A 230 -15.78 9.01 7.62
CA PHE A 230 -16.16 8.78 6.23
C PHE A 230 -17.46 9.50 5.88
N PRO A 231 -17.50 10.33 4.82
CA PRO A 231 -18.68 11.13 4.49
C PRO A 231 -19.81 10.30 3.87
N SER A 232 -19.50 9.15 3.28
CA SER A 232 -20.44 8.26 2.60
C SER A 232 -20.07 6.80 2.80
N ALA A 233 -21.06 5.92 2.60
CA ALA A 233 -20.84 4.48 2.48
C ALA A 233 -20.28 4.11 1.10
N GLY A 234 -19.64 2.96 1.00
CA GLY A 234 -19.09 2.39 -0.22
C GLY A 234 -17.64 1.92 -0.06
N MET A 235 -17.05 1.48 -1.17
CA MET A 235 -15.64 1.08 -1.21
C MET A 235 -14.73 2.30 -1.25
N TYR A 236 -13.70 2.31 -0.40
CA TYR A 236 -12.65 3.30 -0.35
C TYR A 236 -11.30 2.68 -0.66
N TRP A 237 -10.48 3.43 -1.36
CA TRP A 237 -9.07 3.12 -1.57
C TRP A 237 -8.22 4.09 -0.75
N MET A 238 -7.21 3.56 -0.09
CA MET A 238 -6.27 4.31 0.73
C MET A 238 -4.87 4.14 0.17
N GLU A 239 -4.13 5.23 0.03
CA GLU A 239 -2.71 5.22 -0.29
C GLU A 239 -1.92 5.90 0.82
N ALA A 240 -0.75 5.34 1.09
CA ALA A 240 0.28 5.98 1.90
C ALA A 240 1.66 5.70 1.32
N GLN A 241 2.56 6.68 1.42
CA GLN A 241 3.93 6.56 0.95
C GLN A 241 4.92 7.06 2.01
N ALA A 242 6.07 6.41 2.08
CA ALA A 242 7.17 6.84 2.94
C ALA A 242 8.51 6.57 2.26
N GLN A 243 9.57 7.24 2.73
CA GLN A 243 10.93 6.98 2.26
C GLN A 243 11.90 7.00 3.44
N ASP A 244 12.90 6.14 3.40
CA ASP A 244 13.99 6.15 4.37
C ASP A 244 15.32 5.66 3.74
N GLY A 245 16.38 5.62 4.55
CA GLY A 245 17.69 5.11 4.15
C GLY A 245 17.94 3.65 4.55
N LYS A 246 16.93 2.91 5.03
CA LYS A 246 17.10 1.53 5.53
C LYS A 246 17.07 0.53 4.38
N THR A 247 18.11 0.57 3.56
CA THR A 247 18.25 -0.31 2.39
C THR A 247 18.96 -1.61 2.75
N SER A 248 18.73 -2.66 1.96
CA SER A 248 19.39 -3.96 2.12
C SER A 248 20.74 -4.05 1.42
N MET A 249 21.11 -3.04 0.62
CA MET A 249 22.39 -3.01 -0.11
C MET A 249 23.03 -1.62 -0.10
N PRO A 250 24.37 -1.52 -0.04
CA PRO A 250 25.07 -0.24 0.04
C PRO A 250 24.92 0.66 -1.20
N GLN A 251 24.65 0.08 -2.37
CA GLN A 251 24.43 0.81 -3.63
C GLN A 251 23.10 1.58 -3.62
N ALA A 252 22.09 1.06 -2.91
CA ALA A 252 20.82 1.75 -2.74
C ALA A 252 20.92 2.72 -1.56
N LYS A 253 20.68 4.01 -1.80
CA LYS A 253 20.72 5.04 -0.75
C LYS A 253 19.34 5.43 -0.22
N VAL A 254 18.29 5.05 -0.94
CA VAL A 254 16.90 5.34 -0.61
C VAL A 254 16.09 4.06 -0.74
N ARG A 255 15.24 3.79 0.25
CA ARG A 255 14.15 2.83 0.20
C ARG A 255 12.84 3.60 0.12
N ARG A 256 12.06 3.32 -0.92
CA ARG A 256 10.68 3.82 -1.08
C ARG A 256 9.72 2.77 -0.57
N LEU A 257 8.80 3.20 0.27
CA LEU A 257 7.75 2.38 0.85
C LEU A 257 6.41 2.87 0.33
N SER A 258 5.55 1.94 -0.09
CA SER A 258 4.20 2.27 -0.53
C SER A 258 3.18 1.31 0.07
N TYR A 259 2.00 1.83 0.32
CA TYR A 259 0.85 1.09 0.79
C TYR A 259 -0.37 1.47 -0.03
N ALA A 260 -1.15 0.46 -0.44
CA ALA A 260 -2.47 0.63 -1.01
C ALA A 260 -3.45 -0.32 -0.31
N GLY A 261 -4.57 0.18 0.19
CA GLY A 261 -5.59 -0.60 0.88
C GLY A 261 -6.98 -0.39 0.26
N THR A 262 -7.82 -1.42 0.24
CA THR A 262 -9.23 -1.32 -0.15
C THR A 262 -10.14 -1.74 1.00
N PHE A 263 -11.09 -0.87 1.35
CA PHE A 263 -11.96 -1.00 2.53
C PHE A 263 -13.42 -0.70 2.16
N GLU A 264 -14.34 -1.39 2.80
CA GLU A 264 -15.78 -1.07 2.72
C GLU A 264 -16.19 -0.20 3.90
N VAL A 265 -16.99 0.83 3.64
CA VAL A 265 -17.67 1.64 4.65
C VAL A 265 -19.17 1.40 4.54
N LEU A 266 -19.80 0.99 5.64
CA LEU A 266 -21.22 0.69 5.73
C LEU A 266 -22.08 1.95 5.96
N PRO A 267 -23.39 1.90 5.64
CA PRO A 267 -24.33 3.01 5.82
C PRO A 267 -24.49 3.53 7.24
#